data_AF-A0A6I9YYR3-F1
#
_entry.id   AF-A0A6I9YYR3-F1
#
_cell.length_a   1.000
_cell.length_b   1.000
_cell.length_c   1.000
_cell.angle_alpha   90.00
_cell.angle_beta   90.00
_cell.angle_gamma   90.00
#
_symmetry.space_group_name_H-M   'P 1'
#
loop_
_entity.id
_entity.type
_entity.pdbx_description
1 polymer ?
#
loop_
_entity_poly.entity_id
_entity_poly.type
_entity_poly.pdbx_seq_one_letter_code
_entity_poly.pdbx_strand_id
1 'polypeptide(L)'
;TLASIIKEVDKDGLKGTSEEEEFAAALYHFNHSLVTSDLQSPTLQNILLQQLGVSPFSEGPWPLYIHPQSLSVLSRFLLIWQHKASTQTDPDVPECLNVWERFVATLKQNALQGILPGDTEDLNVEHLQLLLLIFHSFSEKGRRSILTLCVQTILDVTANLDSQLRCVPLLLARLLLVFDYLLHQYSKTPVYLFEQVQYNLLTPPIVWASASQEGSRPACSPLYHGFKEVEENWAKHCPSDAAPQPRFYCILSPEASEDDLNRLDSTVCEVLFSKAMKYDELYSALASLLAAGSQFDTLRRKENKNVTALEACALQYYFLILWRVLGLLPPSKSYMNQLAMNSPEMRECDILHTLRWSSRLHIPSYVNWIKDHLIKQGMKTEHAASLVELTSAKCSSVKYDVEIAEEYFARQISSFCGVDCTTILQLHEIPSLQSIYTLDAAISKVQVSLDEHFSKLAAETDPHKSSEITKNLLPAALQLIDTYATFTRSYLLQSLSEDSSAENKPTEEKLQGYAAVLAI
;
A
#
# COMPACT_ATOMS: atom_id res chain seq x y z
N THR A 1 -37.19 8.66 13.24
CA THR A 1 -36.99 10.07 13.64
C THR A 1 -35.55 10.33 14.05
N LEU A 2 -35.00 9.70 15.09
CA LEU A 2 -33.60 9.95 15.52
C LEU A 2 -32.55 9.66 14.44
N ALA A 3 -32.63 8.51 13.77
CA ALA A 3 -31.70 8.15 12.68
C ALA A 3 -31.73 9.17 11.53
N SER A 4 -32.89 9.76 11.23
CA SER A 4 -33.03 10.81 10.22
C SER A 4 -32.30 12.09 10.62
N ILE A 5 -32.45 12.51 11.88
CA ILE A 5 -31.76 13.68 12.43
C ILE A 5 -30.24 13.49 12.39
N ILE A 6 -29.75 12.31 12.80
CA ILE A 6 -28.31 11.97 12.73
C ILE A 6 -27.79 12.08 11.29
N LYS A 7 -28.51 11.50 10.33
CA LYS A 7 -28.12 11.55 8.91
C LYS A 7 -28.18 12.96 8.32
N GLU A 8 -29.09 13.80 8.79
CA GLU A 8 -29.22 15.19 8.34
C GLU A 8 -28.00 16.00 8.79
N VAL A 9 -27.59 15.86 10.07
CA VAL A 9 -26.36 16.46 10.60
C VAL A 9 -25.11 15.93 9.86
N ASP A 10 -25.08 14.63 9.53
CA ASP A 10 -23.99 14.02 8.77
C ASP A 10 -23.89 14.52 7.31
N LYS A 11 -25.02 14.93 6.69
CA LYS A 11 -25.09 15.39 5.30
C LYS A 11 -24.69 16.83 5.10
N ASP A 12 -25.14 17.72 5.97
CA ASP A 12 -24.90 19.15 5.80
C ASP A 12 -23.46 19.54 6.12
N GLY A 13 -22.73 18.69 6.86
CA GLY A 13 -21.53 19.11 7.57
C GLY A 13 -21.90 20.18 8.59
N LEU A 14 -21.05 20.40 9.60
CA LEU A 14 -21.19 21.61 10.40
C LEU A 14 -20.89 22.78 9.47
N LYS A 15 -21.91 23.46 8.93
CA LYS A 15 -21.72 24.66 8.09
C LYS A 15 -21.40 25.86 8.99
N GLY A 16 -20.46 25.68 9.92
CA GLY A 16 -19.75 26.72 10.66
C GLY A 16 -20.62 27.77 11.39
N THR A 17 -21.94 27.59 11.50
CA THR A 17 -22.75 28.45 12.35
C THR A 17 -22.68 27.92 13.77
N SER A 18 -22.51 28.84 14.74
CA SER A 18 -22.40 28.46 16.16
C SER A 18 -23.59 27.63 16.65
N GLU A 19 -24.78 27.83 16.07
CA GLU A 19 -26.01 27.10 16.44
C GLU A 19 -25.99 25.65 15.95
N GLU A 20 -25.46 25.38 14.75
CA GLU A 20 -25.33 24.03 14.21
C GLU A 20 -24.29 23.21 14.99
N GLU A 21 -23.20 23.83 15.40
CA GLU A 21 -22.18 23.20 16.27
C GLU A 21 -22.75 22.86 17.65
N GLU A 22 -23.54 23.76 18.22
CA GLU A 22 -24.23 23.52 19.50
C GLU A 22 -25.24 22.37 19.38
N PHE A 23 -26.03 22.35 18.30
CA PHE A 23 -26.98 21.28 18.03
C PHE A 23 -26.29 19.92 17.84
N ALA A 24 -25.22 19.85 17.04
CA ALA A 24 -24.51 18.60 16.79
C ALA A 24 -23.89 18.02 18.06
N ALA A 25 -23.41 18.86 18.97
CA ALA A 25 -22.90 18.40 20.24
C ALA A 25 -24.01 18.05 21.24
N ALA A 26 -25.14 18.77 21.26
CA ALA A 26 -26.31 18.35 22.02
C ALA A 26 -26.81 16.97 21.55
N LEU A 27 -26.85 16.74 20.23
CA LEU A 27 -27.17 15.45 19.62
C LEU A 27 -26.15 14.39 20.00
N TYR A 28 -24.85 14.70 19.99
CA TYR A 28 -23.78 13.82 20.46
C TYR A 28 -23.99 13.39 21.92
N HIS A 29 -24.28 14.33 22.82
CA HIS A 29 -24.53 14.06 24.24
C HIS A 29 -25.80 13.24 24.46
N PHE A 30 -26.86 13.54 23.70
CA PHE A 30 -28.10 12.78 23.71
C PHE A 30 -27.85 11.33 23.27
N ASN A 31 -27.18 11.14 22.12
CA ASN A 31 -26.83 9.81 21.61
C ASN A 31 -25.94 9.05 22.58
N HIS A 32 -24.95 9.71 23.18
CA HIS A 32 -24.11 9.09 24.21
C HIS A 32 -24.94 8.59 25.38
N SER A 33 -25.74 9.47 25.99
CA SER A 33 -26.57 9.13 27.16
C SER A 33 -27.57 8.02 26.85
N LEU A 34 -28.15 8.07 25.65
CA LEU A 34 -29.10 7.07 25.19
C LEU A 34 -28.45 5.69 25.04
N VAL A 35 -27.29 5.60 24.39
CA VAL A 35 -26.59 4.33 24.10
C VAL A 35 -25.94 3.74 25.36
N THR A 36 -25.42 4.58 26.26
CA THR A 36 -24.80 4.10 27.51
C THR A 36 -25.82 3.78 28.61
N SER A 37 -27.08 4.19 28.45
CA SER A 37 -28.16 3.80 29.35
C SER A 37 -28.59 2.35 29.13
N ASP A 38 -28.90 1.61 30.21
CA ASP A 38 -29.50 0.27 30.13
C ASP A 38 -30.98 0.28 29.67
N LEU A 39 -31.48 1.42 29.21
CA LEU A 39 -32.88 1.61 28.85
C LEU A 39 -33.22 1.08 27.45
N GLN A 40 -32.22 0.87 26.59
CA GLN A 40 -32.46 0.47 25.19
C GLN A 40 -32.58 -1.05 25.03
N SER A 41 -33.76 -1.52 24.62
CA SER A 41 -33.94 -2.91 24.19
C SER A 41 -33.07 -3.24 22.96
N PRO A 42 -32.56 -4.49 22.82
CA PRO A 42 -31.77 -4.91 21.66
C PRO A 42 -32.46 -4.63 20.30
N THR A 43 -33.80 -4.74 20.27
CA THR A 43 -34.60 -4.43 19.08
C THR A 43 -34.45 -2.97 18.65
N LEU A 44 -34.48 -2.02 19.59
CA LEU A 44 -34.32 -0.59 19.28
C LEU A 44 -32.90 -0.26 18.83
N GLN A 45 -31.89 -0.93 19.42
CA GLN A 45 -30.49 -0.79 19.01
C GLN A 45 -30.33 -1.21 17.54
N ASN A 46 -30.84 -2.39 17.17
CA ASN A 46 -30.79 -2.88 15.80
C ASN A 46 -31.55 -1.97 14.83
N ILE A 47 -32.77 -1.53 15.17
CA ILE A 47 -33.54 -0.61 14.31
C ILE A 47 -32.77 0.69 14.06
N LEU A 48 -32.14 1.28 15.09
CA LEU A 48 -31.35 2.50 14.94
C LEU A 48 -30.16 2.25 14.00
N LEU A 49 -29.36 1.21 14.25
CA LEU A 49 -28.19 0.90 13.42
C LEU A 49 -28.57 0.54 11.98
N GLN A 50 -29.69 -0.16 11.77
CA GLN A 50 -30.21 -0.49 10.45
C GLN A 50 -30.65 0.78 9.71
N GLN A 51 -31.35 1.69 10.38
CA GLN A 51 -31.73 2.96 9.80
C GLN A 51 -30.52 3.84 9.50
N LEU A 52 -29.43 3.74 10.28
CA LEU A 52 -28.16 4.41 10.01
C LEU A 52 -27.36 3.77 8.86
N GLY A 53 -27.68 2.52 8.47
CA GLY A 53 -26.97 1.78 7.42
C GLY A 53 -25.72 1.05 7.91
N VAL A 54 -25.54 0.94 9.22
CA VAL A 54 -24.34 0.39 9.88
C VAL A 54 -24.70 -0.76 10.84
N SER A 55 -25.77 -1.50 10.55
CA SER A 55 -26.19 -2.63 11.39
C SER A 55 -25.27 -3.84 11.21
N PRO A 56 -24.63 -4.33 12.29
CA PRO A 56 -23.90 -5.59 12.30
C PRO A 56 -24.79 -6.82 12.12
N PHE A 57 -26.11 -6.66 12.25
CA PHE A 57 -27.09 -7.73 12.09
C PHE A 57 -27.60 -7.89 10.65
N SER A 58 -27.29 -6.94 9.78
CA SER A 58 -27.71 -6.97 8.38
C SER A 58 -26.81 -7.87 7.53
N GLU A 59 -27.37 -8.40 6.44
CA GLU A 59 -26.62 -9.01 5.35
C GLU A 59 -26.16 -7.96 4.32
N GLY A 60 -25.21 -8.34 3.45
CA GLY A 60 -24.73 -7.51 2.34
C GLY A 60 -23.39 -6.78 2.63
N PRO A 61 -22.95 -5.89 1.73
CA PRO A 61 -21.68 -5.18 1.88
C PRO A 61 -21.67 -4.29 3.12
N TRP A 62 -20.49 -4.05 3.68
CA TRP A 62 -20.27 -3.11 4.77
C TRP A 62 -19.87 -1.74 4.21
N PRO A 63 -20.45 -0.63 4.67
CA PRO A 63 -20.09 0.69 4.16
C PRO A 63 -18.61 1.00 4.48
N LEU A 64 -17.86 1.47 3.48
CA LEU A 64 -16.45 1.86 3.70
C LEU A 64 -16.35 3.22 4.38
N TYR A 65 -17.19 4.17 3.97
CA TYR A 65 -17.29 5.47 4.61
C TYR A 65 -18.46 5.49 5.58
N ILE A 66 -18.19 5.92 6.82
CA ILE A 66 -19.23 6.14 7.82
C ILE A 66 -19.05 7.54 8.37
N HIS A 67 -20.08 8.36 8.20
CA HIS A 67 -20.07 9.74 8.67
C HIS A 67 -19.89 9.85 10.20
N PRO A 68 -19.31 10.95 10.71
CA PRO A 68 -18.89 11.06 12.09
C PRO A 68 -19.97 10.78 13.14
N GLN A 69 -21.20 11.28 12.99
CA GLN A 69 -22.24 11.08 13.99
C GLN A 69 -22.75 9.62 13.97
N SER A 70 -22.97 9.08 12.77
CA SER A 70 -23.32 7.66 12.60
C SER A 70 -22.23 6.73 13.15
N LEU A 71 -20.96 7.03 12.90
CA LEU A 71 -19.82 6.26 13.39
C LEU A 71 -19.65 6.38 14.91
N SER A 72 -19.92 7.57 15.47
CA SER A 72 -19.95 7.82 16.92
C SER A 72 -21.03 6.99 17.63
N VAL A 73 -22.21 6.82 17.03
CA VAL A 73 -23.26 5.93 17.55
C VAL A 73 -22.81 4.47 17.47
N LEU A 74 -22.30 4.04 16.31
CA LEU A 74 -21.80 2.67 16.10
C LEU A 74 -20.69 2.31 17.11
N SER A 75 -19.69 3.19 17.29
CA SER A 75 -18.53 2.94 18.14
C SER A 75 -18.93 2.61 19.57
N ARG A 76 -19.92 3.34 20.12
CA ARG A 76 -20.44 3.09 21.47
C ARG A 76 -21.08 1.72 21.60
N PHE A 77 -21.91 1.31 20.64
CA PHE A 77 -22.52 -0.01 20.68
C PHE A 77 -21.47 -1.13 20.62
N LEU A 78 -20.54 -1.06 19.66
CA LEU A 78 -19.49 -2.07 19.53
C LEU A 78 -18.63 -2.15 20.80
N LEU A 79 -18.22 -1.01 21.36
CA LEU A 79 -17.42 -0.96 22.58
C LEU A 79 -18.18 -1.48 23.82
N ILE A 80 -19.47 -1.16 23.95
CA ILE A 80 -20.29 -1.67 25.06
C ILE A 80 -20.49 -3.18 24.95
N TRP A 81 -20.83 -3.69 23.76
CA TRP A 81 -21.00 -5.13 23.56
C TRP A 81 -19.70 -5.87 23.86
N GLN A 82 -18.58 -5.32 23.42
CA GLN A 82 -17.27 -5.85 23.69
C GLN A 82 -16.90 -5.84 25.18
N HIS A 83 -17.18 -4.75 25.87
CA HIS A 83 -16.97 -4.66 27.32
C HIS A 83 -17.85 -5.66 28.09
N LYS A 84 -19.11 -5.85 27.65
CA LYS A 84 -20.02 -6.85 28.22
C LYS A 84 -19.55 -8.28 27.95
N ALA A 85 -18.91 -8.56 26.81
CA ALA A 85 -18.35 -9.87 26.50
C ALA A 85 -17.03 -10.14 27.23
N SER A 86 -16.17 -9.14 27.40
CA SER A 86 -14.87 -9.31 28.09
C SER A 86 -15.02 -9.59 29.60
N THR A 87 -16.17 -9.28 30.18
CA THR A 87 -16.55 -9.68 31.55
C THR A 87 -17.10 -11.11 31.64
N GLN A 88 -17.31 -11.76 30.50
CA GLN A 88 -17.74 -13.16 30.37
C GLN A 88 -16.57 -14.06 29.95
N THR A 89 -16.83 -15.35 29.74
CA THR A 89 -15.80 -16.34 29.36
C THR A 89 -15.31 -16.23 27.91
N ASP A 90 -16.10 -15.66 27.00
CA ASP A 90 -15.76 -15.51 25.59
C ASP A 90 -15.79 -14.03 25.19
N PRO A 91 -14.63 -13.39 24.91
CA PRO A 91 -14.58 -12.01 24.50
C PRO A 91 -14.93 -11.82 23.01
N ASP A 92 -15.09 -12.89 22.22
CA ASP A 92 -15.36 -12.76 20.78
C ASP A 92 -16.84 -12.49 20.51
N VAL A 93 -17.21 -11.21 20.37
CA VAL A 93 -18.57 -10.78 20.02
C VAL A 93 -18.87 -11.15 18.55
N PRO A 94 -19.86 -12.00 18.25
CA PRO A 94 -20.18 -12.44 16.89
C PRO A 94 -20.49 -11.28 15.94
N GLU A 95 -21.19 -10.25 16.42
CA GLU A 95 -21.54 -9.07 15.65
C GLU A 95 -20.30 -8.28 15.23
N CYS A 96 -19.31 -8.14 16.12
CA CYS A 96 -18.04 -7.47 15.83
C CYS A 96 -17.21 -8.26 14.81
N LEU A 97 -17.19 -9.59 14.91
CA LEU A 97 -16.55 -10.46 13.91
C LEU A 97 -17.26 -10.34 12.54
N ASN A 98 -18.59 -10.31 12.52
CA ASN A 98 -19.36 -10.13 11.28
C ASN A 98 -19.08 -8.77 10.62
N VAL A 99 -18.91 -7.70 11.40
CA VAL A 99 -18.47 -6.39 10.87
C VAL A 99 -17.14 -6.53 10.14
N TRP A 100 -16.16 -7.18 10.76
CA TRP A 100 -14.85 -7.41 10.15
C TRP A 100 -14.94 -8.27 8.88
N GLU A 101 -15.72 -9.35 8.91
CA GLU A 101 -15.94 -10.23 7.76
C GLU A 101 -16.52 -9.47 6.56
N ARG A 102 -17.59 -8.70 6.79
CA ARG A 102 -18.25 -7.91 5.75
C ARG A 102 -17.37 -6.75 5.26
N PHE A 103 -16.61 -6.11 6.15
CA PHE A 103 -15.66 -5.06 5.80
C PHE A 103 -14.58 -5.58 4.84
N VAL A 104 -13.89 -6.67 5.19
CA VAL A 104 -12.85 -7.25 4.33
C VAL A 104 -13.45 -7.79 3.02
N ALA A 105 -14.64 -8.40 3.07
CA ALA A 105 -15.36 -8.85 1.87
C ALA A 105 -15.71 -7.69 0.93
N THR A 106 -16.05 -6.52 1.47
CA THR A 106 -16.33 -5.32 0.66
C THR A 106 -15.07 -4.79 0.00
N LEU A 107 -13.95 -4.70 0.74
CA LEU A 107 -12.65 -4.34 0.16
C LEU A 107 -12.26 -5.31 -0.96
N LYS A 108 -12.42 -6.61 -0.74
CA LYS A 108 -12.17 -7.66 -1.75
C LYS A 108 -13.00 -7.42 -3.01
N GLN A 109 -14.32 -7.30 -2.86
CA GLN A 109 -15.23 -7.16 -3.98
C GLN A 109 -14.88 -5.92 -4.81
N ASN A 110 -14.67 -4.79 -4.16
CA ASN A 110 -14.39 -3.53 -4.84
C ASN A 110 -13.00 -3.54 -5.51
N ALA A 111 -12.00 -4.16 -4.88
CA ALA A 111 -10.67 -4.34 -5.49
C ALA A 111 -10.74 -5.23 -6.73
N LEU A 112 -11.50 -6.33 -6.68
CA LEU A 112 -11.69 -7.23 -7.83
C LEU A 112 -12.45 -6.58 -8.99
N GLN A 113 -13.38 -5.67 -8.69
CA GLN A 113 -14.13 -4.89 -9.68
C GLN A 113 -13.30 -3.76 -10.30
N GLY A 114 -12.19 -3.37 -9.69
CA GLY A 114 -11.32 -2.32 -10.22
C GLY A 114 -11.94 -0.92 -10.14
N ILE A 115 -12.75 -0.65 -9.12
CA ILE A 115 -13.45 0.64 -8.96
C ILE A 115 -12.43 1.78 -8.92
N LEU A 116 -12.65 2.82 -9.73
CA LEU A 116 -11.75 3.97 -9.77
C LEU A 116 -11.90 4.82 -8.49
N PRO A 117 -10.81 5.43 -7.99
CA PRO A 117 -10.91 6.41 -6.93
C PRO A 117 -11.86 7.54 -7.31
N GLY A 118 -12.86 7.80 -6.47
CA GLY A 118 -13.90 8.82 -6.69
C GLY A 118 -15.26 8.25 -7.16
N ASP A 119 -15.30 7.04 -7.73
CA ASP A 119 -16.56 6.39 -8.14
C ASP A 119 -17.29 5.72 -6.96
N THR A 120 -16.58 5.48 -5.85
CA THR A 120 -17.11 4.96 -4.60
C THR A 120 -16.55 5.75 -3.43
N GLU A 121 -17.27 5.74 -2.31
CA GLU A 121 -16.76 6.24 -1.05
C GLU A 121 -15.54 5.43 -0.58
N ASP A 122 -14.52 6.12 -0.10
CA ASP A 122 -13.29 5.52 0.44
C ASP A 122 -13.38 5.36 1.97
N LEU A 123 -12.54 4.49 2.53
CA LEU A 123 -12.48 4.21 3.96
C LEU A 123 -11.93 5.41 4.75
N ASN A 124 -12.78 6.03 5.57
CA ASN A 124 -12.34 7.09 6.47
C ASN A 124 -11.49 6.56 7.65
N VAL A 125 -10.57 7.39 8.12
CA VAL A 125 -9.52 6.97 9.06
C VAL A 125 -10.07 6.58 10.43
N GLU A 126 -11.08 7.29 10.90
CA GLU A 126 -11.73 7.08 12.19
C GLU A 126 -12.45 5.73 12.22
N HIS A 127 -13.05 5.34 11.09
CA HIS A 127 -13.70 4.05 10.93
C HIS A 127 -12.68 2.92 11.06
N LEU A 128 -11.55 3.01 10.36
CA LEU A 128 -10.52 1.99 10.46
C LEU A 128 -9.88 1.93 11.86
N GLN A 129 -9.65 3.07 12.50
CA GLN A 129 -9.14 3.14 13.88
C GLN A 129 -10.10 2.43 14.86
N LEU A 130 -11.41 2.62 14.71
CA LEU A 130 -12.41 1.89 15.51
C LEU A 130 -12.31 0.39 15.29
N LEU A 131 -12.29 -0.07 14.04
CA LEU A 131 -12.20 -1.50 13.73
C LEU A 131 -10.96 -2.10 14.38
N LEU A 132 -9.80 -1.44 14.27
CA LEU A 132 -8.56 -1.91 14.88
C LEU A 132 -8.61 -1.94 16.41
N LEU A 133 -9.27 -0.98 17.05
CA LEU A 133 -9.49 -1.03 18.49
C LEU A 133 -10.36 -2.25 18.88
N ILE A 134 -11.39 -2.55 18.09
CA ILE A 134 -12.21 -3.75 18.27
C ILE A 134 -11.39 -5.03 17.99
N PHE A 135 -10.50 -5.05 17.01
CA PHE A 135 -9.61 -6.20 16.78
C PHE A 135 -8.82 -6.59 18.03
N HIS A 136 -8.29 -5.60 18.75
CA HIS A 136 -7.52 -5.82 19.98
C HIS A 136 -8.32 -6.34 21.16
N SER A 137 -9.64 -6.25 21.08
CA SER A 137 -10.53 -6.72 22.14
C SER A 137 -10.93 -8.19 21.99
N PHE A 138 -10.65 -8.79 20.83
CA PHE A 138 -10.88 -10.20 20.58
C PHE A 138 -9.89 -11.10 21.31
N SER A 139 -10.31 -12.35 21.49
CA SER A 139 -9.43 -13.44 21.91
C SER A 139 -8.33 -13.68 20.87
N GLU A 140 -7.33 -14.52 21.22
CA GLU A 140 -6.34 -14.99 20.24
C GLU A 140 -7.01 -15.70 19.05
N LYS A 141 -8.10 -16.44 19.29
CA LYS A 141 -8.86 -17.13 18.25
C LYS A 141 -9.53 -16.11 17.31
N GLY A 142 -10.22 -15.11 17.84
CA GLY A 142 -10.85 -14.06 17.03
C GLY A 142 -9.82 -13.29 16.20
N ARG A 143 -8.71 -12.85 16.81
CA ARG A 143 -7.61 -12.19 16.09
C ARG A 143 -7.00 -13.07 14.99
N ARG A 144 -6.87 -14.38 15.23
CA ARG A 144 -6.40 -15.35 14.24
C ARG A 144 -7.38 -15.47 13.07
N SER A 145 -8.68 -15.49 13.33
CA SER A 145 -9.71 -15.49 12.28
C SER A 145 -9.59 -14.27 11.37
N ILE A 146 -9.43 -13.06 11.94
CA ILE A 146 -9.27 -11.82 11.15
C ILE A 146 -7.99 -11.85 10.32
N LEU A 147 -6.85 -12.26 10.90
CA LEU A 147 -5.59 -12.36 10.14
C LEU A 147 -5.71 -13.37 8.98
N THR A 148 -6.32 -14.53 9.24
CA THR A 148 -6.55 -15.56 8.22
C THR A 148 -7.45 -15.03 7.11
N LEU A 149 -8.50 -14.28 7.46
CA LEU A 149 -9.39 -13.64 6.50
C LEU A 149 -8.65 -12.63 5.60
N CYS A 150 -7.79 -11.78 6.19
CA CYS A 150 -6.96 -10.85 5.41
C CYS A 150 -6.01 -11.60 4.46
N VAL A 151 -5.32 -12.63 4.95
CA VAL A 151 -4.41 -13.46 4.13
C VAL A 151 -5.13 -14.14 2.99
N GLN A 152 -6.27 -14.79 3.25
CA GLN A 152 -7.07 -15.43 2.20
C GLN A 152 -7.55 -14.41 1.17
N THR A 153 -7.95 -13.22 1.62
CA THR A 153 -8.38 -12.15 0.72
C THR A 153 -7.24 -11.66 -0.19
N ILE A 154 -6.03 -11.51 0.34
CA ILE A 154 -4.84 -11.15 -0.45
C ILE A 154 -4.57 -12.24 -1.50
N LEU A 155 -4.64 -13.52 -1.12
CA LEU A 155 -4.48 -14.64 -2.06
C LEU A 155 -5.53 -14.61 -3.17
N ASP A 156 -6.81 -14.37 -2.82
CA ASP A 156 -7.91 -14.33 -3.77
C ASP A 156 -7.81 -13.15 -4.76
N VAL A 157 -7.37 -11.98 -4.29
CA VAL A 157 -7.11 -10.82 -5.17
C VAL A 157 -5.94 -11.12 -6.10
N THR A 158 -4.87 -11.74 -5.59
CA THR A 158 -3.69 -12.09 -6.40
C THR A 158 -3.99 -13.19 -7.42
N ALA A 159 -4.92 -14.10 -7.15
CA ALA A 159 -5.39 -15.07 -8.13
C ALA A 159 -6.04 -14.41 -9.36
N ASN A 160 -6.45 -13.13 -9.24
CA ASN A 160 -6.99 -12.31 -10.31
C ASN A 160 -6.02 -11.17 -10.69
N LEU A 161 -4.70 -11.38 -10.58
CA LEU A 161 -3.68 -10.35 -10.79
C LEU A 161 -3.82 -9.61 -12.13
N ASP A 162 -4.21 -10.30 -13.21
CA ASP A 162 -4.38 -9.70 -14.53
C ASP A 162 -5.38 -8.53 -14.52
N SER A 163 -6.45 -8.62 -13.70
CA SER A 163 -7.40 -7.50 -13.56
C SER A 163 -6.76 -6.34 -12.79
N GLN A 164 -5.89 -6.65 -11.82
CA GLN A 164 -5.22 -5.66 -10.99
C GLN A 164 -4.12 -4.88 -11.74
N LEU A 165 -3.55 -5.42 -12.83
CA LEU A 165 -2.49 -4.74 -13.60
C LEU A 165 -2.96 -3.39 -14.16
N ARG A 166 -4.24 -3.25 -14.47
CA ARG A 166 -4.84 -2.08 -15.13
C ARG A 166 -5.69 -1.22 -14.20
N CYS A 167 -5.77 -1.56 -12.92
CA CYS A 167 -6.58 -0.84 -11.94
C CYS A 167 -5.72 0.12 -11.12
N VAL A 168 -6.36 1.11 -10.49
CA VAL A 168 -5.73 1.93 -9.45
C VAL A 168 -5.96 1.23 -8.10
N PRO A 169 -4.91 0.71 -7.44
CA PRO A 169 -5.05 -0.23 -6.33
C PRO A 169 -5.33 0.43 -4.97
N LEU A 170 -6.19 1.45 -4.90
CA LEU A 170 -6.47 2.17 -3.64
C LEU A 170 -7.11 1.26 -2.57
N LEU A 171 -8.13 0.50 -2.94
CA LEU A 171 -8.83 -0.38 -1.99
C LEU A 171 -7.99 -1.61 -1.61
N LEU A 172 -7.12 -2.05 -2.52
CA LEU A 172 -6.09 -3.02 -2.20
C LEU A 172 -5.08 -2.43 -1.21
N ALA A 173 -4.73 -1.15 -1.33
CA ALA A 173 -3.90 -0.45 -0.35
C ALA A 173 -4.57 -0.42 1.04
N ARG A 174 -5.90 -0.22 1.12
CA ARG A 174 -6.64 -0.30 2.39
C ARG A 174 -6.56 -1.68 3.03
N LEU A 175 -6.69 -2.76 2.24
CA LEU A 175 -6.51 -4.13 2.72
C LEU A 175 -5.07 -4.37 3.22
N LEU A 176 -4.07 -3.94 2.46
CA LEU A 176 -2.67 -4.09 2.84
C LEU A 176 -2.30 -3.21 4.05
N LEU A 177 -2.94 -2.07 4.25
CA LEU A 177 -2.75 -1.22 5.41
C LEU A 177 -3.24 -1.90 6.70
N VAL A 178 -4.38 -2.60 6.62
CA VAL A 178 -4.85 -3.47 7.71
C VAL A 178 -3.82 -4.56 7.97
N PHE A 179 -3.39 -5.27 6.93
CA PHE A 179 -2.43 -6.36 7.06
C PHE A 179 -1.10 -5.87 7.67
N ASP A 180 -0.56 -4.76 7.19
CA ASP A 180 0.63 -4.10 7.70
C ASP A 180 0.50 -3.76 9.20
N TYR A 181 -0.63 -3.20 9.62
CA TYR A 181 -0.89 -2.97 11.04
C TYR A 181 -0.88 -4.28 11.85
N LEU A 182 -1.54 -5.32 11.35
CA LEU A 182 -1.58 -6.63 12.01
C LEU A 182 -0.17 -7.23 12.13
N LEU A 183 0.75 -6.98 11.19
CA LEU A 183 2.12 -7.48 11.31
C LEU A 183 2.90 -6.83 12.48
N HIS A 184 2.60 -5.58 12.81
CA HIS A 184 3.32 -4.84 13.85
C HIS A 184 2.66 -4.90 15.23
N GLN A 185 1.33 -4.88 15.25
CA GLN A 185 0.51 -4.68 16.45
C GLN A 185 -0.51 -5.80 16.57
N TYR A 186 -0.12 -7.05 16.33
CA TYR A 186 -1.03 -8.19 16.47
C TYR A 186 -1.42 -8.44 17.93
N SER A 187 -0.40 -8.44 18.79
CA SER A 187 -0.53 -8.94 20.16
C SER A 187 -1.01 -7.90 21.15
N LYS A 188 -0.62 -6.63 20.94
CA LYS A 188 -0.80 -5.55 21.91
C LYS A 188 -1.32 -4.28 21.24
N THR A 189 -2.33 -3.67 21.86
CA THR A 189 -2.84 -2.36 21.44
C THR A 189 -1.79 -1.28 21.68
N PRO A 190 -1.41 -0.49 20.67
CA PRO A 190 -0.57 0.67 20.88
C PRO A 190 -1.37 1.82 21.51
N VAL A 191 -0.73 2.59 22.39
CA VAL A 191 -1.38 3.68 23.15
C VAL A 191 -1.97 4.75 22.22
N TYR A 192 -1.23 5.13 21.18
CA TYR A 192 -1.67 6.16 20.22
C TYR A 192 -3.00 5.79 19.54
N LEU A 193 -3.31 4.50 19.35
CA LEU A 193 -4.59 4.09 18.72
C LEU A 193 -5.76 4.42 19.64
N PHE A 194 -5.61 4.19 20.94
CA PHE A 194 -6.63 4.55 21.91
C PHE A 194 -6.82 6.07 21.97
N GLU A 195 -5.74 6.84 21.99
CA GLU A 195 -5.79 8.31 21.96
C GLU A 195 -6.48 8.84 20.70
N GLN A 196 -6.17 8.26 19.53
CA GLN A 196 -6.82 8.60 18.27
C GLN A 196 -8.31 8.29 18.29
N VAL A 197 -8.71 7.09 18.73
CA VAL A 197 -10.14 6.74 18.84
C VAL A 197 -10.85 7.64 19.85
N GLN A 198 -10.21 7.94 20.98
CA GLN A 198 -10.76 8.83 21.99
C GLN A 198 -10.98 10.25 21.43
N TYR A 199 -9.98 10.81 20.75
CA TYR A 199 -10.05 12.12 20.14
C TYR A 199 -11.10 12.18 19.03
N ASN A 200 -11.08 11.21 18.10
CA ASN A 200 -11.90 11.23 16.89
C ASN A 200 -13.36 10.84 17.12
N LEU A 201 -13.65 9.93 18.05
CA LEU A 201 -14.97 9.30 18.18
C LEU A 201 -15.64 9.49 19.55
N LEU A 202 -14.85 9.68 20.60
CA LEU A 202 -15.33 9.70 21.98
C LEU A 202 -15.26 11.09 22.64
N THR A 203 -14.74 12.11 21.95
CA THR A 203 -14.71 13.50 22.42
C THR A 203 -15.87 14.31 21.82
N PRO A 204 -16.65 15.06 22.62
CA PRO A 204 -17.74 15.89 22.10
C PRO A 204 -17.23 17.04 21.20
N PRO A 205 -17.97 17.41 20.14
CA PRO A 205 -17.55 18.48 19.22
C PRO A 205 -17.29 19.86 19.86
N ILE A 206 -18.00 20.23 20.95
CA ILE A 206 -17.91 21.57 21.58
C ILE A 206 -16.61 21.79 22.37
N VAL A 207 -15.92 20.74 22.85
CA VAL A 207 -14.81 20.87 23.82
C VAL A 207 -13.61 21.66 23.26
N TRP A 208 -13.57 21.93 21.95
CA TRP A 208 -12.46 22.67 21.31
C TRP A 208 -12.74 24.13 20.97
N ALA A 209 -13.98 24.62 21.09
CA ALA A 209 -14.27 26.05 20.91
C ALA A 209 -13.69 26.92 22.05
N SER A 210 -13.41 26.33 23.21
CA SER A 210 -12.94 27.05 24.41
C SER A 210 -11.42 27.05 24.58
N ALA A 211 -10.64 26.42 23.69
CA ALA A 211 -9.22 26.15 23.91
C ALA A 211 -8.22 26.90 22.99
N SER A 212 -8.64 27.75 22.06
CA SER A 212 -7.70 28.42 21.14
C SER A 212 -7.99 29.91 20.95
N GLN A 213 -7.51 30.74 21.89
CA GLN A 213 -6.90 32.03 21.52
C GLN A 213 -5.43 31.77 21.15
N GLU A 214 -5.19 31.16 19.99
CA GLU A 214 -3.92 31.26 19.27
C GLU A 214 -4.04 30.54 17.92
N GLY A 215 -3.90 31.31 16.84
CA GLY A 215 -3.46 30.87 15.51
C GLY A 215 -4.11 29.65 14.87
N SER A 216 -5.10 29.90 14.01
CA SER A 216 -5.25 29.21 12.70
C SER A 216 -5.15 27.67 12.70
N ARG A 217 -6.11 26.97 13.32
CA ARG A 217 -6.50 25.63 12.84
C ARG A 217 -7.86 25.74 12.15
N PRO A 218 -8.00 25.36 10.87
CA PRO A 218 -9.31 25.24 10.24
C PRO A 218 -10.08 24.08 10.89
N ALA A 219 -11.41 24.12 10.76
CA ALA A 219 -12.38 23.19 11.31
C ALA A 219 -11.90 21.74 11.54
N CYS A 220 -12.17 21.23 12.75
CA CYS A 220 -12.28 19.83 13.19
C CYS A 220 -11.70 18.76 12.22
N SER A 221 -10.37 18.66 12.13
CA SER A 221 -9.72 17.58 11.38
C SER A 221 -9.44 16.39 12.30
N PRO A 222 -9.69 15.14 11.86
CA PRO A 222 -9.38 13.97 12.67
C PRO A 222 -7.89 13.90 13.01
N LEU A 223 -7.58 13.34 14.19
CA LEU A 223 -6.24 13.00 14.61
C LEU A 223 -5.81 11.70 13.92
N TYR A 224 -4.86 11.83 12.99
CA TYR A 224 -4.25 10.70 12.29
C TYR A 224 -2.82 11.07 11.86
N HIS A 225 -2.06 10.07 11.42
CA HIS A 225 -0.75 10.26 10.82
C HIS A 225 -0.88 10.16 9.30
N GLY A 226 -0.40 11.14 8.54
CA GLY A 226 -0.35 11.07 7.08
C GLY A 226 0.81 10.23 6.55
N PHE A 227 0.65 9.64 5.36
CA PHE A 227 1.80 9.29 4.52
C PHE A 227 2.35 10.59 3.94
N LYS A 228 3.32 11.16 4.63
CA LYS A 228 3.83 12.51 4.37
C LYS A 228 4.20 12.71 2.90
N GLU A 229 4.92 11.77 2.29
CA GLU A 229 5.36 11.88 0.89
C GLU A 229 4.17 11.92 -0.08
N VAL A 230 3.10 11.17 0.21
CA VAL A 230 1.91 11.10 -0.64
C VAL A 230 1.02 12.33 -0.43
N GLU A 231 0.78 12.73 0.81
CA GLU A 231 -0.03 13.91 1.11
C GLU A 231 0.62 15.21 0.62
N GLU A 232 1.95 15.32 0.69
CA GLU A 232 2.69 16.44 0.09
C GLU A 232 2.56 16.46 -1.43
N ASN A 233 2.63 15.31 -2.09
CA ASN A 233 2.42 15.21 -3.54
C ASN A 233 0.98 15.56 -3.92
N TRP A 234 0.00 15.10 -3.14
CA TRP A 234 -1.39 15.46 -3.33
C TRP A 234 -1.62 16.96 -3.21
N ALA A 235 -1.11 17.59 -2.14
CA ALA A 235 -1.27 19.03 -1.90
C ALA A 235 -0.65 19.90 -3.00
N LYS A 236 0.43 19.44 -3.64
CA LYS A 236 1.09 20.16 -4.75
C LYS A 236 0.29 20.13 -6.06
N HIS A 237 -0.49 19.06 -6.29
CA HIS A 237 -1.09 18.79 -7.61
C HIS A 237 -2.63 18.78 -7.61
N CYS A 238 -3.28 18.92 -6.45
CA CYS A 238 -4.73 18.99 -6.32
C CYS A 238 -5.23 20.44 -6.24
N PRO A 239 -6.36 20.81 -6.91
CA PRO A 239 -6.98 22.12 -6.75
C PRO A 239 -7.40 22.41 -5.30
N SER A 240 -7.20 23.66 -4.86
CA SER A 240 -7.22 24.14 -3.47
C SER A 240 -8.58 24.06 -2.73
N ASP A 241 -9.68 23.66 -3.39
CA ASP A 241 -11.05 23.95 -2.91
C ASP A 241 -11.84 22.74 -2.39
N ALA A 242 -11.21 21.56 -2.28
CA ALA A 242 -11.85 20.36 -1.72
C ALA A 242 -10.97 19.72 -0.65
N ALA A 243 -11.57 19.42 0.52
CA ALA A 243 -10.91 18.57 1.50
C ALA A 243 -10.62 17.19 0.85
N PRO A 244 -9.39 16.65 0.96
CA PRO A 244 -9.02 15.42 0.27
C PRO A 244 -9.95 14.27 0.65
N GLN A 245 -10.69 13.78 -0.33
CA GLN A 245 -11.21 12.42 -0.32
C GLN A 245 -10.73 11.73 -1.59
N PRO A 246 -10.03 10.60 -1.48
CA PRO A 246 -9.56 9.89 -0.27
C PRO A 246 -8.43 10.61 0.50
N ARG A 247 -8.21 10.21 1.76
CA ARG A 247 -7.06 10.63 2.60
C ARG A 247 -5.96 9.58 2.61
N PHE A 248 -4.69 9.98 2.50
CA PHE A 248 -3.55 9.06 2.48
C PHE A 248 -2.93 8.91 3.87
N TYR A 249 -3.61 8.20 4.77
CA TYR A 249 -3.18 8.04 6.17
C TYR A 249 -2.32 6.78 6.43
N CYS A 250 -1.41 6.89 7.39
CA CYS A 250 -0.74 5.82 8.12
C CYS A 250 -1.57 5.41 9.34
N ILE A 251 -1.49 4.14 9.73
CA ILE A 251 -2.04 3.65 11.01
C ILE A 251 -0.93 3.49 12.06
N LEU A 252 0.29 3.19 11.62
CA LEU A 252 1.45 3.12 12.50
C LEU A 252 1.91 4.53 12.84
N SER A 253 2.43 4.71 14.06
CA SER A 253 2.99 6.00 14.47
C SER A 253 4.30 6.26 13.71
N PRO A 254 4.46 7.41 13.04
CA PRO A 254 5.71 7.80 12.39
C PRO A 254 6.80 8.19 13.40
N GLU A 255 6.41 8.45 14.65
CA GLU A 255 7.33 8.76 15.76
C GLU A 255 7.91 7.50 16.42
N ALA A 256 7.46 6.31 15.97
CA ALA A 256 8.07 5.07 16.39
C ALA A 256 9.54 5.00 15.94
N SER A 257 10.39 4.38 16.75
CA SER A 257 11.78 4.16 16.36
C SER A 257 11.87 3.31 15.10
N GLU A 258 12.93 3.46 14.31
CA GLU A 258 13.20 2.59 13.14
C GLU A 258 13.17 1.11 13.54
N ASP A 259 13.66 0.77 14.73
CA ASP A 259 13.62 -0.60 15.25
C ASP A 259 12.18 -1.07 15.50
N ASP A 260 11.29 -0.21 16.01
CA ASP A 260 9.87 -0.54 16.23
C ASP A 260 9.09 -0.61 14.91
N LEU A 261 9.40 0.25 13.94
CA LEU A 261 8.80 0.24 12.60
C LEU A 261 9.22 -0.96 11.75
N ASN A 262 10.36 -1.59 12.08
CA ASN A 262 10.83 -2.80 11.41
C ASN A 262 10.60 -4.06 12.28
N ARG A 263 9.94 -3.93 13.44
CA ARG A 263 9.68 -5.07 14.33
C ARG A 263 8.41 -5.80 13.93
N LEU A 264 8.60 -7.03 13.49
CA LEU A 264 7.52 -8.00 13.29
C LEU A 264 7.07 -8.57 14.65
N ASP A 265 5.76 -8.57 14.89
CA ASP A 265 5.18 -9.13 16.12
C ASP A 265 5.47 -10.65 16.22
N SER A 266 5.99 -11.11 17.36
CA SER A 266 6.39 -12.52 17.49
C SER A 266 5.21 -13.49 17.40
N THR A 267 4.04 -13.09 17.91
CA THR A 267 2.84 -13.94 17.89
C THR A 267 2.26 -14.01 16.48
N VAL A 268 2.31 -12.91 15.71
CA VAL A 268 1.85 -12.93 14.32
C VAL A 268 2.70 -13.89 13.48
N CYS A 269 4.01 -13.98 13.75
CA CYS A 269 4.90 -14.93 13.11
C CYS A 269 4.45 -16.38 13.34
N GLU A 270 4.13 -16.72 14.58
CA GLU A 270 3.68 -18.07 14.94
C GLU A 270 2.41 -18.46 14.20
N VAL A 271 1.47 -17.51 14.06
CA VAL A 271 0.24 -17.72 13.29
C VAL A 271 0.57 -17.89 11.80
N LEU A 272 1.33 -16.97 11.20
CA LEU A 272 1.68 -16.99 9.78
C LEU A 272 2.47 -18.23 9.36
N PHE A 273 3.34 -18.75 10.23
CA PHE A 273 4.16 -19.95 9.97
C PHE A 273 3.51 -21.25 10.42
N SER A 274 2.30 -21.16 10.99
CA SER A 274 1.54 -22.35 11.35
C SER A 274 1.25 -23.22 10.12
N LYS A 275 1.11 -24.53 10.32
CA LYS A 275 0.84 -25.48 9.22
C LYS A 275 -0.48 -25.20 8.48
N ALA A 276 -1.43 -24.52 9.13
CA ALA A 276 -2.69 -24.14 8.53
C ALA A 276 -2.53 -22.97 7.54
N MET A 277 -1.52 -22.14 7.76
CA MET A 277 -1.24 -20.96 6.92
C MET A 277 -0.28 -21.33 5.79
N LYS A 278 -0.60 -20.87 4.58
CA LYS A 278 0.19 -21.10 3.38
C LYS A 278 1.19 -19.98 3.16
N TYR A 279 2.19 -19.90 4.03
CA TYR A 279 3.12 -18.76 4.03
C TYR A 279 3.88 -18.58 2.71
N ASP A 280 4.32 -19.68 2.08
CA ASP A 280 4.99 -19.62 0.77
C ASP A 280 4.09 -19.00 -0.32
N GLU A 281 2.80 -19.36 -0.34
CA GLU A 281 1.81 -18.79 -1.27
C GLU A 281 1.56 -17.30 -0.97
N LEU A 282 1.39 -16.93 0.31
CA LEU A 282 1.19 -15.54 0.72
C LEU A 282 2.39 -14.66 0.33
N TYR A 283 3.60 -15.12 0.62
CA TYR A 283 4.82 -14.37 0.32
C TYR A 283 4.99 -14.15 -1.19
N SER A 284 4.78 -15.20 -1.99
CA SER A 284 4.80 -15.11 -3.45
C SER A 284 3.68 -14.21 -4.00
N ALA A 285 2.52 -14.22 -3.36
CA ALA A 285 1.40 -13.39 -3.75
C ALA A 285 1.70 -11.90 -3.52
N LEU A 286 2.21 -11.54 -2.34
CA LEU A 286 2.64 -10.17 -2.03
C LEU A 286 3.73 -9.68 -2.98
N ALA A 287 4.71 -10.51 -3.32
CA ALA A 287 5.75 -10.13 -4.30
C ALA A 287 5.14 -9.89 -5.69
N SER A 288 4.20 -10.75 -6.13
CA SER A 288 3.52 -10.60 -7.42
C SER A 288 2.65 -9.35 -7.49
N LEU A 289 2.04 -8.97 -6.36
CA LEU A 289 1.22 -7.77 -6.25
C LEU A 289 1.98 -6.46 -6.48
N LEU A 290 3.32 -6.46 -6.45
CA LEU A 290 4.11 -5.29 -6.92
C LEU A 290 3.80 -4.92 -8.38
N ALA A 291 3.24 -5.84 -9.18
CA ALA A 291 2.79 -5.57 -10.54
C ALA A 291 1.39 -4.93 -10.63
N ALA A 292 0.63 -4.81 -9.53
CA ALA A 292 -0.69 -4.18 -9.57
C ALA A 292 -0.57 -2.69 -9.97
N GLY A 293 -1.40 -2.26 -10.93
CA GLY A 293 -1.35 -0.92 -11.52
C GLY A 293 -0.21 -0.69 -12.52
N SER A 294 0.64 -1.68 -12.81
CA SER A 294 1.80 -1.54 -13.72
C SER A 294 1.45 -1.17 -15.16
N GLN A 295 0.22 -1.49 -15.61
CA GLN A 295 -0.26 -1.19 -16.96
C GLN A 295 -1.26 -0.02 -16.97
N PHE A 296 -1.58 0.57 -15.82
CA PHE A 296 -2.62 1.58 -15.69
C PHE A 296 -2.27 2.87 -16.46
N ASP A 297 -1.06 3.37 -16.30
CA ASP A 297 -0.55 4.56 -16.99
C ASP A 297 -0.53 4.36 -18.51
N THR A 298 -0.16 3.16 -18.96
CA THR A 298 -0.15 2.77 -20.37
C THR A 298 -1.56 2.71 -20.94
N LEU A 299 -2.52 2.17 -20.17
CA LEU A 299 -3.94 2.15 -20.54
C LEU A 299 -4.52 3.56 -20.63
N ARG A 300 -4.22 4.45 -19.68
CA ARG A 300 -4.64 5.86 -19.71
C ARG A 300 -4.11 6.58 -20.95
N ARG A 301 -2.82 6.41 -21.26
CA ARG A 301 -2.20 6.94 -22.49
C ARG A 301 -2.89 6.40 -23.76
N LYS A 302 -3.26 5.12 -23.80
CA LYS A 302 -3.99 4.52 -24.93
C LYS A 302 -5.40 5.10 -25.11
N GLU A 303 -6.04 5.49 -24.02
CA GLU A 303 -7.34 6.16 -24.03
C GLU A 303 -7.24 7.68 -24.32
N ASN A 304 -6.03 8.22 -24.56
CA ASN A 304 -5.74 9.65 -24.65
C ASN A 304 -6.25 10.42 -23.42
N LYS A 305 -6.07 9.83 -22.22
CA LYS A 305 -6.41 10.45 -20.94
C LYS A 305 -5.16 10.61 -20.10
N ASN A 306 -5.09 11.71 -19.37
CA ASN A 306 -4.05 11.94 -18.38
C ASN A 306 -4.33 11.13 -17.10
N VAL A 307 -3.26 10.71 -16.44
CA VAL A 307 -3.34 10.20 -15.06
C VAL A 307 -3.63 11.38 -14.14
N THR A 308 -4.70 11.30 -13.36
CA THR A 308 -5.04 12.34 -12.39
C THR A 308 -4.11 12.30 -11.19
N ALA A 309 -3.99 13.42 -10.47
CA ALA A 309 -3.21 13.47 -9.22
C ALA A 309 -3.67 12.42 -8.20
N LEU A 310 -4.97 12.10 -8.19
CA LEU A 310 -5.56 11.14 -7.27
C LEU A 310 -5.08 9.72 -7.58
N GLU A 311 -5.13 9.36 -8.85
CA GLU A 311 -4.72 8.03 -9.30
C GLU A 311 -3.22 7.81 -9.09
N ALA A 312 -2.40 8.82 -9.37
CA ALA A 312 -0.97 8.78 -9.11
C ALA A 312 -0.65 8.64 -7.61
N CYS A 313 -1.30 9.43 -6.75
CA CYS A 313 -1.12 9.34 -5.29
C CYS A 313 -1.58 7.98 -4.74
N ALA A 314 -2.68 7.43 -5.26
CA ALA A 314 -3.16 6.10 -4.88
C ALA A 314 -2.19 4.98 -5.28
N LEU A 315 -1.58 5.05 -6.47
CA LEU A 315 -0.53 4.13 -6.90
C LEU A 315 0.71 4.22 -6.00
N GLN A 316 1.16 5.44 -5.70
CA GLN A 316 2.30 5.66 -4.81
C GLN A 316 2.02 5.11 -3.40
N TYR A 317 0.86 5.45 -2.85
CA TYR A 317 0.41 5.00 -1.52
C TYR A 317 0.37 3.47 -1.42
N TYR A 318 -0.24 2.82 -2.40
CA TYR A 318 -0.26 1.37 -2.51
C TYR A 318 1.14 0.76 -2.51
N PHE A 319 2.00 1.25 -3.41
CA PHE A 319 3.36 0.73 -3.57
C PHE A 319 4.16 0.85 -2.28
N LEU A 320 4.11 2.02 -1.61
CA LEU A 320 4.82 2.26 -0.35
C LEU A 320 4.38 1.31 0.77
N ILE A 321 3.07 1.05 0.89
CA ILE A 321 2.56 0.10 1.90
C ILE A 321 3.04 -1.32 1.59
N LEU A 322 2.86 -1.79 0.36
CA LEU A 322 3.29 -3.14 -0.03
C LEU A 322 4.80 -3.31 0.11
N TRP A 323 5.57 -2.29 -0.27
CA TRP A 323 7.03 -2.27 -0.14
C TRP A 323 7.47 -2.35 1.33
N ARG A 324 6.75 -1.68 2.24
CA ARG A 324 6.99 -1.81 3.69
C ARG A 324 6.69 -3.23 4.17
N VAL A 325 5.52 -3.79 3.80
CA VAL A 325 5.10 -5.15 4.16
C VAL A 325 6.13 -6.20 3.72
N LEU A 326 6.55 -6.17 2.44
CA LEU A 326 7.57 -7.07 1.90
C LEU A 326 8.95 -6.88 2.57
N GLY A 327 9.20 -5.67 3.06
CA GLY A 327 10.39 -5.32 3.81
C GLY A 327 10.45 -5.87 5.22
N LEU A 328 9.28 -6.06 5.83
CA LEU A 328 9.12 -6.55 7.20
C LEU A 328 9.09 -8.08 7.25
N LEU A 329 8.40 -8.71 6.30
CA LEU A 329 8.20 -10.16 6.29
C LEU A 329 9.51 -10.91 5.99
N PRO A 330 9.85 -11.95 6.75
CA PRO A 330 11.00 -12.79 6.42
C PRO A 330 10.79 -13.55 5.12
N PRO A 331 11.85 -13.77 4.32
CA PRO A 331 11.77 -14.58 3.12
C PRO A 331 11.14 -15.95 3.36
N SER A 332 10.27 -16.39 2.43
CA SER A 332 9.68 -17.72 2.50
C SER A 332 10.69 -18.80 2.12
N LYS A 333 10.43 -20.05 2.54
CA LYS A 333 11.27 -21.21 2.18
C LYS A 333 11.35 -21.38 0.67
N SER A 334 10.24 -21.26 -0.04
CA SER A 334 10.19 -21.38 -1.49
C SER A 334 11.03 -20.30 -2.16
N TYR A 335 10.89 -19.05 -1.73
CA TYR A 335 11.64 -17.92 -2.28
C TYR A 335 13.15 -18.07 -2.05
N MET A 336 13.58 -18.46 -0.84
CA MET A 336 15.01 -18.67 -0.56
C MET A 336 15.61 -19.80 -1.41
N ASN A 337 14.85 -20.87 -1.65
CA ASN A 337 15.26 -21.93 -2.57
C ASN A 337 15.38 -21.45 -4.02
N GLN A 338 14.43 -20.61 -4.48
CA GLN A 338 14.49 -20.01 -5.83
C GLN A 338 15.70 -19.09 -5.99
N LEU A 339 16.07 -18.31 -4.97
CA LEU A 339 17.28 -17.50 -5.03
C LEU A 339 18.55 -18.36 -5.07
N ALA A 340 18.60 -19.44 -4.30
CA ALA A 340 19.74 -20.37 -4.29
C ALA A 340 19.91 -21.10 -5.64
N MET A 341 18.82 -21.64 -6.18
CA MET A 341 18.80 -22.42 -7.40
C MET A 341 18.56 -21.48 -8.58
N ASN A 342 19.61 -21.09 -9.32
CA ASN A 342 19.58 -20.21 -10.52
C ASN A 342 18.17 -20.03 -11.11
N SER A 343 17.57 -18.88 -10.80
CA SER A 343 16.18 -18.60 -11.12
C SER A 343 15.99 -18.50 -12.64
N PRO A 344 14.86 -19.03 -13.17
CA PRO A 344 14.40 -18.73 -14.52
C PRO A 344 14.06 -17.23 -14.68
N GLU A 345 13.71 -16.83 -15.92
CA GLU A 345 13.33 -15.46 -16.31
C GLU A 345 12.48 -14.75 -15.24
N MET A 346 13.02 -13.69 -14.63
CA MET A 346 12.34 -12.96 -13.55
C MET A 346 11.41 -11.88 -14.10
N ARG A 347 10.19 -11.75 -13.58
CA ARG A 347 9.31 -10.60 -13.90
C ARG A 347 9.85 -9.31 -13.26
N GLU A 348 9.39 -8.15 -13.72
CA GLU A 348 9.80 -6.85 -13.14
C GLU A 348 9.56 -6.77 -11.62
N CYS A 349 8.41 -7.26 -11.14
CA CYS A 349 8.12 -7.36 -9.71
C CYS A 349 9.09 -8.27 -8.95
N ASP A 350 9.48 -9.40 -9.54
CA ASP A 350 10.42 -10.35 -8.94
C ASP A 350 11.84 -9.76 -8.87
N ILE A 351 12.25 -8.99 -9.88
CA ILE A 351 13.52 -8.26 -9.91
C ILE A 351 13.56 -7.25 -8.75
N LEU A 352 12.56 -6.37 -8.64
CA LEU A 352 12.50 -5.37 -7.56
C LEU A 352 12.60 -6.00 -6.17
N HIS A 353 11.81 -7.05 -5.95
CA HIS A 353 11.82 -7.78 -4.69
C HIS A 353 13.18 -8.44 -4.41
N THR A 354 13.81 -8.99 -5.45
CA THR A 354 15.13 -9.62 -5.37
C THR A 354 16.23 -8.62 -5.09
N LEU A 355 16.24 -7.44 -5.72
CA LEU A 355 17.24 -6.39 -5.48
C LEU A 355 17.25 -5.92 -4.02
N ARG A 356 16.07 -5.91 -3.38
CA ARG A 356 15.94 -5.60 -1.94
C ARG A 356 16.63 -6.68 -1.08
N TRP A 357 16.32 -7.95 -1.33
CA TRP A 357 16.85 -9.04 -0.51
C TRP A 357 18.31 -9.36 -0.80
N SER A 358 18.76 -9.27 -2.05
CA SER A 358 20.16 -9.48 -2.41
C SER A 358 21.06 -8.53 -1.63
N SER A 359 20.68 -7.25 -1.55
CA SER A 359 21.39 -6.24 -0.77
C SER A 359 21.45 -6.55 0.73
N ARG A 360 20.38 -7.10 1.31
CA ARG A 360 20.34 -7.51 2.72
C ARG A 360 21.12 -8.79 3.00
N LEU A 361 21.24 -9.69 2.04
CA LEU A 361 21.95 -10.96 2.17
C LEU A 361 23.47 -10.82 2.30
N HIS A 362 24.02 -9.62 2.10
CA HIS A 362 25.41 -9.29 2.45
C HIS A 362 25.60 -8.93 3.93
N ILE A 363 24.53 -8.66 4.66
CA ILE A 363 24.58 -8.12 6.02
C ILE A 363 24.40 -9.26 7.03
N PRO A 364 25.40 -9.56 7.90
CA PRO A 364 25.35 -10.73 8.79
C PRO A 364 24.14 -10.77 9.73
N SER A 365 23.63 -9.62 10.18
CA SER A 365 22.44 -9.56 11.03
C SER A 365 21.19 -10.07 10.30
N TYR A 366 20.99 -9.66 9.04
CA TYR A 366 19.91 -10.15 8.19
C TYR A 366 20.08 -11.62 7.84
N VAL A 367 21.29 -12.07 7.51
CA VAL A 367 21.57 -13.49 7.23
C VAL A 367 21.16 -14.38 8.41
N ASN A 368 21.56 -14.02 9.63
CA ASN A 368 21.16 -14.75 10.83
C ASN A 368 19.65 -14.66 11.08
N TRP A 369 19.07 -13.46 10.93
CA TRP A 369 17.63 -13.26 11.10
C TRP A 369 16.81 -14.11 10.11
N ILE A 370 17.20 -14.19 8.83
CA ILE A 370 16.54 -15.04 7.82
C ILE A 370 16.64 -16.52 8.23
N LYS A 371 17.82 -16.99 8.62
CA LYS A 371 18.04 -18.37 9.07
C LYS A 371 17.11 -18.73 10.22
N ASP A 372 17.00 -17.88 11.23
CA ASP A 372 16.14 -18.10 12.39
C ASP A 372 14.66 -18.16 12.00
N HIS A 373 14.21 -17.31 11.07
CA HIS A 373 12.83 -17.34 10.58
C HIS A 373 12.53 -18.54 9.69
N LEU A 374 13.49 -19.04 8.89
CA LEU A 374 13.32 -20.28 8.15
C LEU A 374 13.12 -21.48 9.09
N ILE A 375 13.84 -21.51 10.21
CA ILE A 375 13.65 -22.53 11.26
C ILE A 375 12.24 -22.41 11.85
N LYS A 376 11.77 -21.20 12.16
CA LYS A 376 10.39 -20.96 12.63
C LYS A 376 9.33 -21.34 11.59
N GLN A 377 9.64 -21.26 10.30
CA GLN A 377 8.82 -21.77 9.20
C GLN A 377 8.82 -23.32 9.08
N GLY A 378 9.47 -24.02 10.01
CA GLY A 378 9.52 -25.48 10.10
C GLY A 378 10.69 -26.11 9.33
N MET A 379 11.67 -25.33 8.89
CA MET A 379 12.89 -25.86 8.25
C MET A 379 13.85 -26.44 9.31
N LYS A 380 14.53 -27.54 8.99
CA LYS A 380 15.59 -28.09 9.85
C LYS A 380 16.76 -27.11 9.94
N THR A 381 17.34 -26.94 11.13
CA THR A 381 18.44 -26.00 11.40
C THR A 381 19.61 -26.12 10.42
N GLU A 382 20.09 -27.34 10.17
CA GLU A 382 21.21 -27.59 9.24
C GLU A 382 20.86 -27.18 7.80
N HIS A 383 19.63 -27.48 7.36
CA HIS A 383 19.18 -27.12 6.02
C HIS A 383 18.98 -25.62 5.87
N ALA A 384 18.43 -24.94 6.89
CA ALA A 384 18.31 -23.49 6.90
C ALA A 384 19.67 -22.79 6.84
N ALA A 385 20.66 -23.28 7.60
CA ALA A 385 22.02 -22.76 7.57
C ALA A 385 22.65 -22.92 6.18
N SER A 386 22.59 -24.14 5.61
CA SER A 386 23.14 -24.44 4.29
C SER A 386 22.48 -23.64 3.17
N LEU A 387 21.14 -23.51 3.21
CA LEU A 387 20.39 -22.73 2.22
C LEU A 387 20.77 -21.25 2.27
N VAL A 388 20.78 -20.66 3.47
CA VAL A 388 21.10 -19.24 3.64
C VAL A 388 22.55 -18.94 3.25
N GLU A 389 23.50 -19.81 3.60
CA GLU A 389 24.90 -19.66 3.19
C GLU A 389 25.05 -19.70 1.67
N LEU A 390 24.41 -20.66 1.00
CA LEU A 390 24.41 -20.77 -0.46
C LEU A 390 23.78 -19.54 -1.11
N THR A 391 22.61 -19.11 -0.65
CA THR A 391 21.92 -17.94 -1.18
C THR A 391 22.73 -16.67 -0.95
N SER A 392 23.29 -16.48 0.25
CA SER A 392 24.12 -15.32 0.59
C SER A 392 25.37 -15.26 -0.29
N ALA A 393 26.13 -16.36 -0.40
CA ALA A 393 27.33 -16.40 -1.24
C ALA A 393 27.05 -16.02 -2.71
N LYS A 394 25.90 -16.47 -3.23
CA LYS A 394 25.48 -16.17 -4.60
C LYS A 394 25.04 -14.72 -4.75
N CYS A 395 24.06 -14.28 -3.96
CA CYS A 395 23.52 -12.93 -4.01
C CYS A 395 24.55 -11.86 -3.65
N SER A 396 25.62 -12.25 -2.95
CA SER A 396 26.69 -11.33 -2.58
C SER A 396 27.75 -11.10 -3.66
N SER A 397 27.64 -11.76 -4.81
CA SER A 397 28.60 -11.63 -5.90
C SER A 397 28.21 -10.53 -6.88
N VAL A 398 29.18 -9.70 -7.27
CA VAL A 398 29.00 -8.70 -8.35
C VAL A 398 28.52 -9.35 -9.65
N LYS A 399 28.92 -10.60 -9.89
CA LYS A 399 28.48 -11.39 -11.04
C LYS A 399 26.96 -11.59 -11.04
N TYR A 400 26.37 -11.92 -9.90
CA TYR A 400 24.92 -12.12 -9.79
C TYR A 400 24.14 -10.82 -10.06
N ASP A 401 24.60 -9.70 -9.50
CA ASP A 401 23.96 -8.40 -9.74
C ASP A 401 24.06 -7.98 -11.21
N VAL A 402 25.21 -8.19 -11.85
CA VAL A 402 25.39 -7.93 -13.28
C VAL A 402 24.53 -8.86 -14.15
N GLU A 403 24.44 -10.16 -13.82
CA GLU A 403 23.59 -11.11 -14.56
C GLU A 403 22.11 -10.69 -14.54
N ILE A 404 21.58 -10.27 -13.38
CA ILE A 404 20.20 -9.77 -13.28
C ILE A 404 19.99 -8.53 -14.16
N ALA A 405 20.92 -7.57 -14.10
CA ALA A 405 20.80 -6.35 -14.90
C ALA A 405 20.95 -6.62 -16.40
N GLU A 406 21.91 -7.45 -16.80
CA GLU A 406 22.10 -7.84 -18.20
C GLU A 406 20.84 -8.55 -18.76
N GLU A 407 20.24 -9.47 -18.00
CA GLU A 407 18.98 -10.11 -18.37
C GLU A 407 17.86 -9.08 -18.53
N TYR A 408 17.73 -8.15 -17.58
CA TYR A 408 16.71 -7.12 -17.65
C TYR A 408 16.92 -6.15 -18.80
N PHE A 409 18.16 -5.73 -19.05
CA PHE A 409 18.51 -4.84 -20.16
C PHE A 409 18.22 -5.51 -21.49
N ALA A 410 18.61 -6.79 -21.66
CA ALA A 410 18.31 -7.56 -22.85
C ALA A 410 16.80 -7.66 -23.10
N ARG A 411 15.99 -7.84 -22.07
CA ARG A 411 14.52 -7.85 -22.18
C ARG A 411 13.95 -6.49 -22.59
N GLN A 412 14.46 -5.40 -22.03
CA GLN A 412 14.04 -4.05 -22.41
C GLN A 412 14.41 -3.78 -23.88
N ILE A 413 15.65 -4.06 -24.29
CA ILE A 413 16.11 -3.92 -25.68
C ILE A 413 15.24 -4.76 -26.63
N SER A 414 14.92 -6.01 -26.26
CA SER A 414 14.07 -6.88 -27.07
C SER A 414 12.63 -6.36 -27.19
N SER A 415 12.06 -5.80 -26.11
CA SER A 415 10.69 -5.27 -26.10
C SER A 415 10.52 -4.07 -27.02
N PHE A 416 11.60 -3.31 -27.25
CA PHE A 416 11.62 -2.10 -28.07
C PHE A 416 12.49 -2.26 -29.33
N CYS A 417 12.72 -3.50 -29.76
CA CYS A 417 13.49 -3.81 -30.95
C CYS A 417 12.82 -3.16 -32.18
N GLY A 418 13.56 -2.29 -32.87
CA GLY A 418 13.08 -1.57 -34.07
C GLY A 418 12.72 -0.10 -33.84
N VAL A 419 12.83 0.42 -32.61
CA VAL A 419 12.76 1.87 -32.34
C VAL A 419 14.06 2.53 -32.80
N ASP A 420 14.01 3.32 -33.86
CA ASP A 420 15.17 4.09 -34.35
C ASP A 420 15.18 5.53 -33.79
N CYS A 421 16.30 6.25 -33.95
CA CYS A 421 16.45 7.62 -33.47
C CYS A 421 15.61 8.65 -34.24
N THR A 422 14.90 8.25 -35.29
CA THR A 422 14.02 9.12 -36.09
C THR A 422 12.53 8.84 -35.86
N THR A 423 12.21 7.74 -35.20
CA THR A 423 10.84 7.29 -34.91
C THR A 423 10.23 8.20 -33.85
N ILE A 424 9.00 8.66 -34.12
CA ILE A 424 8.17 9.37 -33.15
C ILE A 424 7.10 8.38 -32.68
N LEU A 425 7.25 7.90 -31.45
CA LEU A 425 6.32 6.95 -30.86
C LEU A 425 5.06 7.64 -30.31
N GLN A 426 3.98 6.89 -30.25
CA GLN A 426 2.79 7.29 -29.49
C GLN A 426 3.05 7.15 -27.99
N LEU A 427 2.35 7.93 -27.18
CA LEU A 427 2.56 7.94 -25.72
C LEU A 427 2.39 6.55 -25.10
N HIS A 428 1.46 5.73 -25.59
CA HIS A 428 1.21 4.38 -25.06
C HIS A 428 2.25 3.32 -25.50
N GLU A 429 3.15 3.65 -26.42
CA GLU A 429 4.24 2.78 -26.89
C GLU A 429 5.55 3.00 -26.09
N ILE A 430 5.60 4.06 -25.29
CA ILE A 430 6.70 4.37 -24.36
C ILE A 430 6.59 3.48 -23.10
N PRO A 431 7.72 3.09 -22.46
CA PRO A 431 7.73 2.28 -21.24
C PRO A 431 6.72 2.70 -20.17
N SER A 432 6.25 1.72 -19.40
CA SER A 432 5.42 1.98 -18.21
C SER A 432 6.24 2.63 -17.09
N LEU A 433 5.57 3.26 -16.13
CA LEU A 433 6.21 3.73 -14.91
C LEU A 433 6.96 2.60 -14.18
N GLN A 434 6.42 1.38 -14.16
CA GLN A 434 7.08 0.21 -13.56
C GLN A 434 8.40 -0.15 -14.23
N SER A 435 8.42 -0.18 -15.55
CA SER A 435 9.63 -0.49 -16.30
C SER A 435 10.72 0.56 -16.03
N ILE A 436 10.35 1.84 -15.88
CA ILE A 436 11.28 2.94 -15.56
C ILE A 436 11.89 2.76 -14.17
N TYR A 437 11.11 2.65 -13.10
CA TYR A 437 11.68 2.54 -11.75
C TYR A 437 12.37 1.19 -11.50
N THR A 438 11.97 0.13 -12.21
CA THR A 438 12.70 -1.16 -12.18
C THR A 438 14.06 -1.04 -12.86
N LEU A 439 14.15 -0.31 -13.97
CA LEU A 439 15.41 -0.02 -14.63
C LEU A 439 16.33 0.81 -13.75
N ASP A 440 15.80 1.87 -13.14
CA ASP A 440 16.54 2.71 -12.21
C ASP A 440 17.10 1.91 -11.01
N ALA A 441 16.28 1.03 -10.42
CA ALA A 441 16.70 0.15 -9.33
C ALA A 441 17.80 -0.83 -9.75
N ALA A 442 17.68 -1.44 -10.95
CA ALA A 442 18.69 -2.37 -11.48
C ALA A 442 20.02 -1.65 -11.77
N ILE A 443 19.97 -0.48 -12.42
CA ILE A 443 21.15 0.36 -12.67
C ILE A 443 21.81 0.75 -11.36
N SER A 444 21.04 1.27 -10.40
CA SER A 444 21.53 1.71 -9.10
C SER A 444 22.24 0.58 -8.35
N LYS A 445 21.65 -0.63 -8.33
CA LYS A 445 22.25 -1.79 -7.66
C LYS A 445 23.56 -2.20 -8.32
N VAL A 446 23.60 -2.29 -9.65
CA VAL A 446 24.82 -2.68 -10.36
C VAL A 446 25.91 -1.63 -10.22
N GLN A 447 25.56 -0.34 -10.26
CA GLN A 447 26.51 0.74 -10.04
C GLN A 447 27.21 0.59 -8.69
N VAL A 448 26.45 0.48 -7.59
CA VAL A 448 27.02 0.31 -6.25
C VAL A 448 27.90 -0.95 -6.16
N SER A 449 27.45 -2.05 -6.76
CA SER A 449 28.17 -3.33 -6.71
C SER A 449 29.48 -3.31 -7.51
N LEU A 450 29.49 -2.62 -8.65
CA LEU A 450 30.69 -2.40 -9.46
C LEU A 450 31.66 -1.44 -8.77
N ASP A 451 31.17 -0.34 -8.18
CA ASP A 451 32.01 0.62 -7.45
C ASP A 451 32.74 -0.07 -6.29
N GLU A 452 32.03 -0.90 -5.51
CA GLU A 452 32.65 -1.71 -4.46
C GLU A 452 33.66 -2.73 -5.01
N HIS A 453 33.32 -3.40 -6.12
CA HIS A 453 34.19 -4.39 -6.73
C HIS A 453 35.48 -3.79 -7.29
N PHE A 454 35.38 -2.69 -8.03
CA PHE A 454 36.53 -1.98 -8.57
C PHE A 454 37.38 -1.35 -7.46
N SER A 455 36.77 -0.86 -6.38
CA SER A 455 37.51 -0.37 -5.22
C SER A 455 38.35 -1.47 -4.56
N LYS A 456 37.81 -2.69 -4.44
CA LYS A 456 38.55 -3.86 -3.92
C LYS A 456 39.65 -4.32 -4.87
N LEU A 457 39.36 -4.38 -6.17
CA LEU A 457 40.34 -4.75 -7.19
C LEU A 457 41.44 -3.70 -7.36
N ALA A 458 41.19 -2.41 -7.18
CA ALA A 458 42.25 -1.41 -7.18
C ALA A 458 43.30 -1.67 -6.06
N ALA A 459 42.91 -2.38 -5.00
CA ALA A 459 43.81 -2.86 -3.96
C ALA A 459 44.49 -4.20 -4.29
N GLU A 460 44.02 -4.96 -5.29
CA GLU A 460 44.51 -6.28 -5.69
C GLU A 460 45.12 -6.24 -7.11
N THR A 461 46.40 -6.58 -7.27
CA THR A 461 47.22 -6.24 -8.47
C THR A 461 46.90 -7.02 -9.78
N ASP A 462 45.67 -7.53 -9.97
CA ASP A 462 45.28 -8.33 -11.16
C ASP A 462 44.09 -7.71 -11.94
N PRO A 463 44.36 -6.94 -13.02
CA PRO A 463 43.34 -6.21 -13.78
C PRO A 463 42.54 -7.06 -14.77
N HIS A 464 42.89 -8.32 -15.03
CA HIS A 464 42.28 -9.10 -16.10
C HIS A 464 40.93 -9.76 -15.74
N LYS A 465 40.59 -9.89 -14.45
CA LYS A 465 39.33 -10.54 -14.01
C LYS A 465 38.09 -9.65 -14.12
N SER A 466 38.25 -8.33 -14.17
CA SER A 466 37.09 -7.41 -14.15
C SER A 466 36.42 -7.23 -15.52
N SER A 467 37.20 -7.35 -16.60
CA SER A 467 36.71 -7.14 -17.97
C SER A 467 35.76 -8.23 -18.48
N GLU A 468 35.80 -9.42 -17.88
CA GLU A 468 34.92 -10.53 -18.28
C GLU A 468 33.51 -10.37 -17.68
N ILE A 469 33.42 -9.83 -16.46
CA ILE A 469 32.17 -9.70 -15.70
C ILE A 469 31.25 -8.62 -16.31
N THR A 470 31.80 -7.54 -16.86
CA THR A 470 31.03 -6.38 -17.37
C THR A 470 30.89 -6.34 -18.89
N LYS A 471 31.30 -7.42 -19.57
CA LYS A 471 31.50 -7.43 -21.02
C LYS A 471 30.24 -7.06 -21.82
N ASN A 472 29.05 -7.53 -21.41
CA ASN A 472 27.81 -7.25 -22.15
C ASN A 472 27.05 -6.05 -21.58
N LEU A 473 27.30 -5.70 -20.32
CA LEU A 473 26.67 -4.58 -19.64
C LEU A 473 26.87 -3.24 -20.35
N LEU A 474 28.10 -2.90 -20.74
CA LEU A 474 28.37 -1.60 -21.40
C LEU A 474 27.66 -1.48 -22.78
N PRO A 475 27.77 -2.45 -23.70
CA PRO A 475 26.99 -2.42 -24.95
C PRO A 475 25.49 -2.32 -24.72
N ALA A 476 24.94 -3.07 -23.76
CA ALA A 476 23.52 -3.04 -23.43
C ALA A 476 23.09 -1.68 -22.87
N ALA A 477 23.89 -1.09 -21.97
CA ALA A 477 23.63 0.23 -21.41
C ALA A 477 23.62 1.33 -22.48
N LEU A 478 24.57 1.30 -23.43
CA LEU A 478 24.61 2.26 -24.54
C LEU A 478 23.36 2.14 -25.43
N GLN A 479 22.94 0.92 -25.76
CA GLN A 479 21.71 0.71 -26.53
C GLN A 479 20.46 1.20 -25.80
N LEU A 480 20.39 1.00 -24.48
CA LEU A 480 19.29 1.53 -23.67
C LEU A 480 19.29 3.06 -23.62
N ILE A 481 20.47 3.70 -23.52
CA ILE A 481 20.58 5.17 -23.58
C ILE A 481 19.98 5.69 -24.89
N ASP A 482 20.36 5.11 -26.03
CA ASP A 482 19.82 5.52 -27.34
C ASP A 482 18.30 5.32 -27.41
N THR A 483 17.80 4.19 -26.89
CA THR A 483 16.37 3.85 -26.88
C THR A 483 15.57 4.82 -25.99
N TYR A 484 16.04 5.11 -24.78
CA TYR A 484 15.38 6.01 -23.83
C TYR A 484 15.48 7.49 -24.24
N ALA A 485 16.54 7.87 -24.96
CA ALA A 485 16.61 9.18 -25.62
C ALA A 485 15.47 9.33 -26.64
N THR A 486 15.16 8.30 -27.43
CA THR A 486 14.02 8.29 -28.34
C THR A 486 12.67 8.36 -27.61
N PHE A 487 12.52 7.69 -26.47
CA PHE A 487 11.31 7.83 -25.64
C PHE A 487 11.12 9.25 -25.14
N THR A 488 12.18 9.87 -24.63
CA THR A 488 12.14 11.26 -24.12
C THR A 488 11.76 12.23 -25.23
N ARG A 489 12.36 12.08 -26.41
CA ARG A 489 12.04 12.86 -27.61
C ARG A 489 10.59 12.68 -28.02
N SER A 490 10.12 11.43 -28.12
CA SER A 490 8.73 11.12 -28.49
C SER A 490 7.74 11.72 -27.51
N TYR A 491 8.00 11.60 -26.19
CA TYR A 491 7.17 12.18 -25.15
C TYR A 491 7.05 13.70 -25.30
N LEU A 492 8.17 14.42 -25.42
CA LEU A 492 8.18 15.88 -25.58
C LEU A 492 7.41 16.33 -26.83
N LEU A 493 7.60 15.65 -27.97
CA LEU A 493 6.94 15.98 -29.23
C LEU A 493 5.42 15.73 -29.19
N GLN A 494 4.99 14.67 -28.53
CA GLN A 494 3.57 14.36 -28.36
C GLN A 494 2.91 15.36 -27.39
N SER A 495 3.55 15.69 -26.26
CA SER A 495 3.03 16.70 -25.33
C SER A 495 2.89 18.09 -25.98
N LEU A 496 3.87 18.50 -26.79
CA LEU A 496 3.78 19.74 -27.58
C LEU A 496 2.56 19.75 -28.52
N SER A 497 2.19 18.59 -29.04
CA SER A 497 1.05 18.42 -29.96
C SER A 497 -0.29 18.41 -29.22
N GLU A 498 -0.30 18.03 -27.94
CA GLU A 498 -1.49 18.04 -27.07
C GLU A 498 -1.79 19.42 -26.47
N ASP A 499 -0.73 20.18 -26.11
CA ASP A 499 -0.86 21.52 -25.53
C ASP A 499 -1.19 22.61 -26.59
N SER A 500 -0.97 22.32 -27.86
CA SER A 500 -1.28 23.22 -28.97
C SER A 500 -2.78 23.25 -29.31
N SER A 501 -3.36 24.44 -29.48
CA SER A 501 -4.73 24.57 -30.02
C SER A 501 -4.85 23.91 -31.39
N ALA A 502 -6.05 23.48 -31.78
CA ALA A 502 -6.27 22.74 -33.04
C ALA A 502 -5.73 23.47 -34.30
N GLU A 503 -5.63 24.81 -34.27
CA GLU A 503 -5.06 25.64 -35.34
C GLU A 503 -3.52 25.74 -35.31
N ASN A 504 -2.88 25.46 -34.17
CA ASN A 504 -1.44 25.55 -33.95
C ASN A 504 -0.74 24.19 -33.84
N LYS A 505 -1.47 23.08 -34.03
CA LYS A 505 -0.89 21.74 -33.95
C LYS A 505 0.20 21.58 -35.02
N PRO A 506 1.44 21.23 -34.65
CA PRO A 506 2.53 21.11 -35.61
C PRO A 506 2.21 20.03 -36.65
N THR A 507 2.50 20.31 -37.92
CA THR A 507 2.40 19.31 -38.99
C THR A 507 3.40 18.19 -38.77
N GLU A 508 3.16 17.02 -39.35
CA GLU A 508 4.08 15.87 -39.25
C GLU A 508 5.50 16.23 -39.69
N GLU A 509 5.65 17.01 -40.77
CA GLU A 509 6.93 17.53 -41.26
C GLU A 509 7.63 18.43 -40.22
N LYS A 510 6.87 19.27 -39.49
CA LYS A 510 7.44 20.11 -38.42
C LYS A 510 7.87 19.26 -37.22
N LEU A 511 7.09 18.24 -36.86
CA LEU A 511 7.44 17.31 -35.79
C LEU A 511 8.70 16.51 -36.13
N GLN A 512 8.85 16.05 -37.38
CA GLN A 512 10.08 15.42 -37.87
C GLN A 512 11.26 16.39 -37.83
N GLY A 513 11.05 17.66 -38.20
CA GLY A 513 12.06 18.71 -38.06
C GLY A 513 12.51 18.92 -36.61
N TYR A 514 11.58 18.98 -35.66
CA TYR A 514 11.90 19.07 -34.23
C TYR A 514 12.59 17.80 -33.71
N ALA A 515 12.15 16.62 -34.14
CA ALA A 515 12.78 15.35 -33.81
C ALA A 515 14.25 15.32 -34.26
N ALA A 516 14.54 15.80 -35.47
CA ALA A 516 15.90 15.86 -35.99
C ALA A 516 16.80 16.81 -35.16
N VAL A 517 16.27 17.93 -34.67
CA VAL A 517 17.01 18.85 -33.78
C VAL A 517 17.27 18.22 -32.42
N LEU A 518 16.28 17.53 -31.84
CA LEU A 518 16.40 16.88 -30.54
C LEU A 518 17.25 15.59 -30.57
N ALA A 519 17.65 15.12 -31.76
CA ALA A 519 18.53 13.97 -31.93
C ALA A 519 20.03 14.33 -32.00
N ILE A 520 20.36 15.62 -32.01
CA ILE A 520 21.74 16.17 -31.91
C ILE A 520 22.04 16.43 -30.44
#